data_AF-A0A7S3JEU4-F1
#
_entry.id   AF-A0A7S3JEU4-F1
#
_cell.length_a   1.000
_cell.length_b   1.000
_cell.length_c   1.000
_cell.angle_alpha   90.00
_cell.angle_beta   90.00
_cell.angle_gamma   90.00
#
_symmetry.space_group_name_H-M   'P 1'
#
loop_
_entity.id
_entity.type
_entity.pdbx_description
1 polymer ?
#
loop_
_entity_poly.entity_id
_entity_poly.type
_entity_poly.pdbx_seq_one_letter_code
_entity_poly.pdbx_strand_id
1 'polypeptide(L)'
;DFISSSPFADKTGWMAASPETMQHPKYANVFACGDVAGIPCSKTAASTFSQVPVLVHNMCQVSKNAEANAKYNGYGSCPLFVGDNKLMLAEFKYGGVPCETFTTKQDVPLKS
;
A
#
# COMPACT_ATOMS: atom_id res chain seq x y z
N ASP A 1 -4.32 14.72 -13.05
CA ASP A 1 -4.21 15.23 -14.42
C ASP A 1 -3.35 14.35 -15.31
N PHE A 2 -2.03 14.30 -15.11
CA PHE A 2 -1.15 13.48 -15.96
C PHE A 2 -1.58 11.99 -16.00
N ILE A 3 -1.63 11.33 -14.83
CA ILE A 3 -2.00 9.91 -14.74
C ILE A 3 -3.42 9.67 -15.24
N SER A 4 -4.39 10.46 -14.78
CA SER A 4 -5.80 10.34 -15.16
C SER A 4 -6.06 10.49 -16.66
N SER A 5 -5.19 11.21 -17.38
CA SER A 5 -5.23 11.33 -18.85
C SER A 5 -4.40 10.28 -19.60
N SER A 6 -3.63 9.48 -18.88
CA SER A 6 -2.70 8.50 -19.44
C SER A 6 -3.38 7.16 -19.70
N PRO A 7 -2.81 6.29 -20.57
CA PRO A 7 -3.32 4.94 -20.78
C PRO A 7 -3.05 3.99 -19.60
N PHE A 8 -2.41 4.47 -18.53
CA PHE A 8 -2.11 3.72 -17.31
C PHE A 8 -3.18 3.92 -16.21
N ALA A 9 -4.15 4.81 -16.44
CA ALA A 9 -5.21 5.03 -15.47
C ALA A 9 -6.27 3.91 -15.50
N ASP A 10 -6.85 3.64 -14.33
CA ASP A 10 -8.10 2.91 -14.19
C ASP A 10 -9.32 3.80 -14.47
N LYS A 11 -10.52 3.24 -14.32
CA LYS A 11 -11.80 3.93 -14.55
C LYS A 11 -12.03 5.13 -13.62
N THR A 12 -11.27 5.23 -12.53
CA THR A 12 -11.36 6.28 -11.53
C THR A 12 -10.24 7.31 -11.65
N GLY A 13 -9.34 7.17 -12.62
CA GLY A 13 -8.26 8.11 -12.90
C GLY A 13 -6.97 7.88 -12.09
N TRP A 14 -6.90 6.80 -11.31
CA TRP A 14 -5.69 6.39 -10.57
C TRP A 14 -4.85 5.43 -11.40
N MET A 15 -3.56 5.29 -11.09
CA MET A 15 -2.70 4.37 -11.83
C MET A 15 -3.12 2.92 -11.56
N ALA A 16 -3.58 2.20 -12.58
CA ALA A 16 -4.09 0.85 -12.41
C ALA A 16 -2.99 -0.11 -11.94
N ALA A 17 -3.27 -0.89 -10.90
CA ALA A 17 -2.36 -1.89 -10.38
C ALA A 17 -3.12 -3.02 -9.68
N SER A 18 -2.51 -4.20 -9.65
CA SER A 18 -2.93 -5.33 -8.83
C SER A 18 -2.76 -5.00 -7.34
N PRO A 19 -3.80 -5.18 -6.50
CA PRO A 19 -3.70 -4.98 -5.05
C PRO A 19 -2.65 -5.85 -4.36
N GLU A 20 -2.32 -7.01 -4.94
CA GLU A 20 -1.33 -7.93 -4.37
C GLU A 20 0.06 -7.70 -4.95
N THR A 21 0.20 -7.61 -6.27
CA THR A 21 1.53 -7.64 -6.90
C THR A 21 2.09 -6.27 -7.24
N MET A 22 1.28 -5.21 -7.12
CA MET A 22 1.60 -3.84 -7.54
C MET A 22 1.81 -3.67 -9.06
N GLN A 23 1.58 -4.73 -9.84
CA GLN A 23 1.78 -4.76 -11.29
C GLN A 23 0.54 -4.25 -12.03
N HIS A 24 0.75 -3.51 -13.12
CA HIS A 24 -0.34 -3.02 -13.97
C HIS A 24 -1.02 -4.19 -14.71
N PRO A 25 -2.36 -4.29 -14.70
CA PRO A 25 -3.07 -5.46 -15.27
C PRO A 25 -2.92 -5.61 -16.78
N LYS A 26 -2.71 -4.49 -17.51
CA LYS A 26 -2.54 -4.47 -18.97
C LYS A 26 -1.08 -4.48 -19.45
N TYR A 27 -0.14 -3.97 -18.66
CA TYR A 27 1.24 -3.73 -19.10
C TYR A 27 2.18 -4.44 -18.12
N ALA A 28 2.71 -5.59 -18.54
CA ALA A 28 3.46 -6.47 -17.64
C ALA A 28 4.70 -5.81 -17.02
N ASN A 29 5.33 -4.85 -17.71
CA ASN A 29 6.52 -4.13 -17.27
C ASN A 29 6.22 -2.81 -16.53
N VAL A 30 4.96 -2.54 -16.17
CA VAL A 30 4.55 -1.31 -15.48
C VAL A 30 4.07 -1.66 -14.08
N PHE A 31 4.47 -0.86 -13.10
CA PHE A 31 4.14 -1.03 -11.68
C PHE A 31 3.74 0.32 -11.08
N ALA A 32 2.89 0.31 -10.05
CA ALA A 32 2.47 1.50 -9.32
C ALA A 32 2.72 1.33 -7.82
N CYS A 33 2.99 2.43 -7.11
CA CYS A 33 3.23 2.42 -5.66
C CYS A 33 2.78 3.73 -5.03
N GLY A 34 2.43 3.68 -3.75
CA GLY A 34 2.03 4.83 -2.95
C GLY A 34 0.66 5.38 -3.35
N ASP A 35 0.52 6.69 -3.19
CA ASP A 35 -0.78 7.37 -3.26
C ASP A 35 -1.44 7.27 -4.64
N VAL A 36 -0.62 7.22 -5.69
CA VAL A 36 -1.10 7.19 -7.08
C VAL A 36 -1.68 5.84 -7.49
N ALA A 37 -1.33 4.74 -6.80
CA ALA A 37 -1.76 3.41 -7.16
C ALA A 37 -3.27 3.23 -6.88
N GLY A 38 -4.04 2.78 -7.86
CA GLY A 38 -5.48 2.53 -7.79
C GLY A 38 -5.86 1.27 -6.98
N ILE A 39 -5.21 1.05 -5.85
CA ILE A 39 -5.40 -0.10 -4.97
C ILE A 39 -6.15 0.29 -3.68
N PRO A 40 -6.98 -0.60 -3.11
CA PRO A 40 -7.84 -0.31 -1.97
C PRO A 40 -7.08 -0.37 -0.63
N CYS A 41 -6.06 0.47 -0.48
CA CYS A 41 -5.30 0.63 0.76
C CYS A 41 -5.30 2.09 1.22
N SER A 42 -4.94 2.32 2.49
CA SER A 42 -4.69 3.68 2.97
C SER A 42 -3.52 4.32 2.23
N LYS A 43 -3.66 5.62 1.96
CA LYS A 43 -2.67 6.44 1.26
C LYS A 43 -1.76 7.11 2.29
N THR A 44 -0.87 6.31 2.88
CA THR A 44 0.07 6.77 3.91
C THR A 44 1.50 6.36 3.59
N ALA A 45 2.47 7.03 4.22
CA ALA A 45 3.88 6.68 4.11
C ALA A 45 4.15 5.23 4.53
N ALA A 46 3.49 4.75 5.58
CA ALA A 46 3.62 3.37 6.05
C ALA A 46 3.17 2.35 5.00
N SER A 47 2.02 2.60 4.34
CA SER A 47 1.58 1.76 3.22
C SER A 47 2.59 1.77 2.08
N THR A 48 3.11 2.94 1.70
CA THR A 48 4.15 3.04 0.67
C THR A 48 5.39 2.23 1.03
N PHE A 49 5.90 2.36 2.26
CA PHE A 49 7.06 1.57 2.73
C PHE A 49 6.83 0.06 2.68
N SER A 50 5.62 -0.40 2.99
CA SER A 50 5.28 -1.82 2.92
C SER A 50 5.08 -2.34 1.48
N GLN A 51 4.70 -1.48 0.54
CA GLN A 51 4.53 -1.82 -0.87
C GLN A 51 5.88 -1.95 -1.61
N VAL A 52 6.85 -1.09 -1.28
CA VAL A 52 8.14 -1.03 -1.99
C VAL A 52 8.86 -2.37 -2.10
N PRO A 53 9.02 -3.18 -1.02
CA PRO A 53 9.68 -4.49 -1.13
C PRO A 53 8.96 -5.45 -2.07
N VAL A 54 7.62 -5.46 -2.05
CA VAL A 54 6.80 -6.30 -2.93
C VAL A 54 6.96 -5.88 -4.38
N LEU A 55 6.88 -4.57 -4.64
CA LEU A 55 7.06 -4.01 -5.98
C LEU A 55 8.45 -4.33 -6.53
N VAL A 56 9.52 -4.05 -5.77
CA VAL A 56 10.90 -4.25 -6.21
C VAL A 56 11.17 -5.72 -6.52
N HIS A 57 10.69 -6.63 -5.68
CA HIS A 57 10.80 -8.06 -5.93
C HIS A 57 10.09 -8.47 -7.22
N ASN A 58 8.83 -8.07 -7.39
CA ASN A 58 8.05 -8.42 -8.57
C ASN A 58 8.59 -7.80 -9.85
N MET A 59 9.09 -6.57 -9.80
CA MET A 59 9.78 -5.92 -10.92
C MET A 59 11.05 -6.70 -11.31
N CYS A 60 11.83 -7.17 -10.32
CA CYS A 60 12.99 -8.04 -10.57
C CYS A 60 12.58 -9.38 -11.20
N GLN A 61 11.49 -10.02 -10.76
CA GLN A 61 11.00 -11.26 -11.35
C GLN A 61 10.59 -11.07 -12.82
N VAL A 62 9.79 -10.03 -13.10
CA VAL A 62 9.34 -9.73 -14.46
C VAL A 62 10.51 -9.40 -15.38
N SER A 63 11.54 -8.71 -14.89
CA SER A 63 12.76 -8.45 -15.68
C SER A 63 13.49 -9.72 -16.14
N LYS A 64 13.27 -10.84 -15.43
CA LYS A 64 13.81 -12.17 -15.73
C LYS A 64 12.81 -13.07 -16.49
N ASN A 65 11.71 -12.50 -17.00
CA ASN A 65 10.60 -13.23 -17.60
C ASN A 65 9.93 -14.24 -16.64
N ALA A 66 10.00 -13.99 -15.33
CA ALA A 66 9.31 -14.78 -14.31
C ALA A 66 8.04 -14.05 -13.83
N GLU A 67 7.13 -14.81 -13.21
CA GLU A 67 5.89 -14.27 -12.66
C GLU A 67 6.11 -13.46 -11.38
N ALA A 68 5.31 -12.41 -11.21
CA ALA A 68 5.23 -11.64 -9.97
C ALA A 68 4.58 -12.49 -8.87
N ASN A 69 5.36 -12.87 -7.86
CA ASN A 69 4.93 -13.83 -6.83
C ASN A 69 4.98 -13.29 -5.39
N ALA A 70 5.52 -12.10 -5.15
CA ALA A 70 5.38 -11.42 -3.87
C ALA A 70 4.00 -10.76 -3.77
N LYS A 71 3.37 -10.85 -2.60
CA LYS A 71 2.03 -10.32 -2.34
C LYS A 71 2.04 -9.29 -1.22
N TYR A 72 1.53 -8.11 -1.54
CA TYR A 72 1.17 -7.06 -0.61
C TYR A 72 -0.20 -7.38 0.01
N ASN A 73 -0.31 -7.21 1.33
CA ASN A 73 -1.48 -7.56 2.11
C ASN A 73 -2.36 -6.36 2.47
N GLY A 74 -2.06 -5.18 1.92
CA GLY A 74 -2.82 -3.96 2.21
C GLY A 74 -2.40 -3.24 3.49
N TYR A 75 -1.24 -3.58 4.07
CA TYR A 75 -0.76 -2.95 5.31
C TYR A 75 -0.77 -1.42 5.23
N GLY A 76 -1.40 -0.79 6.21
CA GLY A 76 -1.33 0.64 6.44
C GLY A 76 -1.23 0.93 7.91
N SER A 77 -0.60 2.06 8.20
CA SER A 77 -0.53 2.62 9.55
C SER A 77 -0.95 4.09 9.50
N CYS A 78 -1.72 4.49 10.50
CA CYS A 78 -2.18 5.85 10.71
C CYS A 78 -1.99 6.23 12.19
N PRO A 79 -0.97 7.02 12.52
CA PRO A 79 -0.82 7.58 13.86
C PRO A 79 -1.87 8.66 14.09
N LEU A 80 -2.83 8.39 14.99
CA LEU A 80 -3.89 9.32 15.37
C LEU A 80 -3.52 10.06 16.66
N PHE A 81 -3.23 11.36 16.55
CA PHE A 81 -3.00 12.20 17.71
C PHE A 81 -4.31 12.51 18.42
N VAL A 82 -4.39 12.17 19.70
CA VAL A 82 -5.61 12.34 20.53
C VAL A 82 -5.47 13.41 21.60
N GLY A 83 -4.39 14.22 21.54
CA GLY A 83 -4.08 15.26 22.52
C GLY A 83 -3.27 14.74 23.72
N ASP A 84 -2.92 15.63 24.65
CA ASP A 84 -2.23 15.31 25.91
C ASP A 84 -0.95 14.45 25.77
N ASN A 85 -0.17 14.67 24.69
CA ASN A 85 0.99 13.84 24.34
C ASN A 85 0.63 12.34 24.23
N LYS A 86 -0.53 12.04 23.65
CA LYS A 86 -0.99 10.67 23.41
C LYS A 86 -1.32 10.42 21.94
N LEU A 87 -1.12 9.17 21.55
CA LEU A 87 -1.28 8.65 20.21
C LEU A 87 -2.05 7.32 20.25
N MET A 88 -2.99 7.11 19.33
CA MET A 88 -3.47 5.78 18.98
C MET A 88 -2.82 5.36 17.66
N LEU A 89 -2.25 4.16 17.61
CA LEU A 89 -1.54 3.68 16.43
C LEU A 89 -2.42 2.67 15.69
N ALA A 90 -3.24 3.17 14.76
CA ALA A 90 -4.12 2.33 13.98
C ALA A 90 -3.34 1.66 12.84
N GLU A 91 -3.21 0.33 12.90
CA GLU A 91 -2.56 -0.49 11.87
C GLU A 91 -3.53 -1.55 11.35
N PHE A 92 -3.59 -1.73 10.04
CA PHE A 92 -4.58 -2.62 9.41
C PHE A 92 -4.11 -3.16 8.06
N LYS A 93 -4.73 -4.25 7.62
CA LYS A 93 -4.57 -4.89 6.30
C LYS A 93 -5.82 -4.72 5.46
N TYR A 94 -5.81 -5.27 4.24
CA TYR A 94 -7.03 -5.39 3.44
C TYR A 94 -8.19 -6.02 4.23
N GLY A 95 -9.40 -5.52 3.98
CA GLY A 95 -10.59 -5.92 4.71
C GLY A 95 -10.75 -5.23 6.08
N GLY A 96 -9.88 -4.28 6.43
CA GLY A 96 -9.96 -3.56 7.71
C GLY A 96 -9.54 -4.39 8.91
N VAL A 97 -8.80 -5.48 8.67
CA VAL A 97 -8.32 -6.37 9.74
C VAL A 97 -7.15 -5.70 10.47
N PRO A 98 -7.20 -5.53 11.80
CA PRO A 98 -6.10 -4.98 12.56
C PRO A 98 -4.79 -5.75 12.38
N CYS A 99 -3.67 -5.03 12.33
CA CYS A 99 -2.33 -5.58 12.20
C CYS A 99 -1.35 -4.81 13.10
N GLU A 100 -1.56 -4.91 14.40
CA GLU A 100 -0.73 -4.26 15.42
C GLU A 100 0.70 -4.84 15.42
N THR A 101 1.68 -3.95 15.37
CA THR A 101 3.12 -4.29 15.39
C THR A 101 3.60 -4.61 16.80
N PHE A 102 3.04 -3.95 17.83
CA PHE A 102 3.46 -4.09 19.22
C PHE A 102 2.54 -5.01 20.02
N THR A 103 3.07 -5.59 21.10
CA THR A 103 2.28 -6.42 22.03
C THR A 103 1.39 -5.59 22.95
N THR A 104 1.60 -4.28 23.01
CA THR A 104 0.76 -3.34 23.76
C THR A 104 -0.45 -2.98 22.90
N LYS A 105 -1.64 -2.95 23.51
CA LYS A 105 -2.88 -2.54 22.85
C LYS A 105 -2.73 -1.19 22.16
N GLN A 106 -2.98 -1.12 20.86
CA GLN A 106 -2.81 0.10 20.07
C GLN A 106 -4.14 0.81 19.76
N ASP A 107 -5.26 0.18 20.15
CA ASP A 107 -6.62 0.72 20.13
C ASP A 107 -6.93 1.69 21.28
N VAL A 108 -5.94 1.97 22.13
CA VAL A 108 -6.03 2.92 23.25
C VAL A 108 -4.96 4.01 23.16
N PRO A 109 -5.20 5.20 23.73
CA PRO A 109 -4.21 6.27 23.79
C PRO A 109 -2.91 5.86 24.52
N LEU A 110 -1.80 5.78 23.79
CA LEU A 110 -0.45 5.56 24.30
C LEU A 110 0.27 6.89 24.49
N LYS A 111 1.12 7.04 25.51
CA LYS A 111 1.99 8.22 25.60
C LYS A 111 2.97 8.22 24.43
N SER A 112 3.03 9.33 23.70
CA SER A 112 3.97 9.55 22.58
C SER A 112 5.41 9.61 23.05
#